data_AF-A0A3S4LR07-F1
#
_entry.id   AF-A0A3S4LR07-F1
#
_cell.length_a   1.000
_cell.length_b   1.000
_cell.length_c   1.000
_cell.angle_alpha   90.00
_cell.angle_beta   90.00
_cell.angle_gamma   90.00
#
_symmetry.space_group_name_H-M   'P 1'
#
loop_
_entity.id
_entity.type
_entity.pdbx_description
1 polymer ?
#
loop_
_entity_poly.entity_id
_entity_poly.type
_entity_poly.pdbx_seq_one_letter_code
_entity_poly.pdbx_strand_id
1 'polypeptide(L)' 'MNIVVAEDLYPESLEGDEPEPLPQVRWPLAHLMDLLEDPDFNEARNVSALFLVREWLKAQGRIA' A
#
# COMPACT_ATOMS: atom_id res chain seq x y z
N MET A 1 0.92 4.78 15.78
CA MET A 1 1.00 4.39 14.36
C MET A 1 -0.39 4.54 13.78
N ASN A 2 -0.55 5.29 12.70
CA ASN A 2 -1.82 5.46 12.00
C ASN A 2 -1.69 4.84 10.62
N ILE A 3 -2.76 4.19 10.14
CA ILE A 3 -2.83 3.64 8.79
C ILE A 3 -3.86 4.48 8.04
N VAL A 4 -3.47 5.01 6.88
CA VAL A 4 -4.29 5.88 6.03
C VAL A 4 -4.32 5.30 4.62
N VAL A 5 -5.50 5.28 4.01
CA VAL A 5 -5.67 4.97 2.58
C VAL A 5 -5.81 6.29 1.83
N ALA A 6 -4.99 6.51 0.81
CA ALA A 6 -5.03 7.69 -0.04
C ALA A 6 -5.59 7.34 -1.42
N GLU A 7 -6.58 8.10 -1.88
CA GLU A 7 -7.27 7.93 -3.16
C GLU A 7 -7.45 9.30 -3.81
N ASP A 8 -7.88 9.33 -5.08
CA ASP A 8 -8.05 10.58 -5.85
C ASP A 8 -6.75 11.41 -5.91
N LEU A 9 -5.63 10.72 -6.14
CA LEU A 9 -4.29 11.31 -6.20
C LEU A 9 -4.15 12.22 -7.43
N TYR A 10 -3.47 13.36 -7.24
CA TYR A 10 -3.13 14.30 -8.31
C TYR A 10 -1.61 14.59 -8.30
N PRO A 11 -1.04 15.08 -9.40
CA PRO A 11 0.39 15.40 -9.45
C PRO A 11 0.70 16.61 -8.57
N GLU A 12 1.46 16.38 -7.50
CA GLU A 12 2.06 17.40 -6.65
C GLU A 12 3.41 16.87 -6.17
N SER A 13 4.38 17.77 -5.98
CA SER A 13 5.72 17.42 -5.50
C SER A 13 6.17 18.43 -4.46
N LEU A 14 6.77 17.90 -3.39
CA LEU A 14 7.33 18.66 -2.28
C LEU A 14 8.76 18.19 -2.05
N GLU A 15 9.59 19.08 -1.49
CA GLU A 15 10.94 18.73 -1.07
C GLU A 15 10.88 17.78 0.14
N GLY A 16 11.63 16.67 0.06
CA GLY A 16 11.80 15.72 1.15
C GLY A 16 13.27 15.62 1.53
N ASP A 17 13.54 14.96 2.66
CA ASP A 17 14.89 14.83 3.22
C ASP A 17 15.64 13.58 2.68
N GLU A 18 15.01 12.80 1.81
CA GLU A 18 15.59 11.57 1.30
C GLU A 18 16.81 11.85 0.41
N PRO A 19 17.96 11.21 0.66
CA PRO A 19 19.19 11.46 -0.07
C PRO A 19 19.17 10.89 -1.49
N GLU A 20 18.26 9.95 -1.76
CA GLU A 20 18.12 9.26 -3.04
C GLU A 20 16.63 9.08 -3.42
N PRO A 21 16.31 8.95 -4.72
CA PRO A 21 14.93 8.77 -5.16
C PRO A 21 14.35 7.43 -4.68
N LEU A 22 13.13 7.46 -4.16
CA LEU A 22 12.38 6.24 -3.80
C LEU A 22 11.66 5.68 -5.03
N PRO A 23 12.02 4.47 -5.53
CA PRO A 23 11.36 3.87 -6.68
C PRO A 23 9.90 3.52 -6.37
N GLN A 24 9.01 3.80 -7.32
CA GLN A 24 7.59 3.47 -7.18
C GLN A 24 7.27 2.11 -7.83
N VAL A 25 6.53 1.27 -7.11
CA VAL A 25 6.02 -0.02 -7.62
C VAL A 25 4.49 0.01 -7.61
N ARG A 26 3.88 -0.31 -8.75
CA ARG A 26 2.41 -0.46 -8.87
C ARG A 26 2.04 -1.92 -8.64
N TRP A 27 1.14 -2.18 -7.70
CA TRP A 27 0.64 -3.52 -7.41
C TRP A 27 -0.88 -3.61 -7.64
N PRO A 28 -1.38 -4.61 -8.39
CA PRO A 28 -2.81 -4.72 -8.67
C PRO A 28 -3.60 -5.20 -7.44
N LEU A 29 -4.76 -4.57 -7.18
CA LEU A 29 -5.60 -4.90 -6.02
C LEU A 29 -6.08 -6.36 -5.99
N ALA A 30 -6.31 -6.95 -7.18
CA ALA A 30 -6.71 -8.35 -7.32
C ALA A 30 -5.66 -9.35 -6.80
N HIS A 31 -4.41 -8.90 -6.67
CA HIS A 31 -3.26 -9.71 -6.26
C HIS A 31 -2.62 -9.19 -4.96
N LEU A 32 -3.36 -8.44 -4.13
CA LEU A 32 -2.83 -7.86 -2.89
C LEU A 32 -2.12 -8.90 -2.01
N MET A 33 -2.66 -10.11 -1.93
CA MET A 33 -2.12 -11.15 -1.05
C MET A 33 -0.78 -11.72 -1.54
N ASP A 34 -0.46 -11.55 -2.82
CA ASP A 34 0.79 -12.05 -3.41
C ASP A 34 2.01 -11.29 -2.84
N LEU A 35 1.82 -10.10 -2.24
CA LEU A 35 2.84 -9.36 -1.50
C LEU A 35 3.38 -10.12 -0.28
N LEU A 36 2.63 -11.09 0.27
CA LEU A 36 3.10 -11.92 1.38
C LEU A 36 4.21 -12.91 0.98
N GLU A 37 4.38 -13.15 -0.32
CA GLU A 37 5.44 -14.01 -0.84
C GLU A 37 6.76 -13.23 -1.06
N ASP A 38 6.72 -11.90 -0.96
CA ASP A 38 7.90 -11.04 -1.10
C ASP A 38 8.57 -10.81 0.27
N PRO A 39 9.78 -11.34 0.52
CA PRO A 39 10.49 -11.14 1.78
C PRO A 39 10.78 -9.66 2.09
N ASP A 40 10.92 -8.81 1.07
CA ASP A 40 11.20 -7.38 1.26
C ASP A 40 9.94 -6.61 1.69
N PHE A 41 8.75 -7.18 1.49
CA PHE A 41 7.49 -6.62 1.96
C PHE A 41 7.12 -7.06 3.39
N ASN A 42 7.59 -8.25 3.81
CA ASN A 42 7.14 -8.99 4.99
C ASN A 42 7.61 -8.40 6.34
N GLU A 43 7.15 -7.20 6.64
CA GLU A 43 7.33 -6.50 7.91
C GLU A 43 5.97 -6.28 8.61
N ALA A 44 5.96 -6.29 9.94
CA ALA A 44 4.73 -6.35 10.74
C ALA A 44 3.71 -5.23 10.42
N ARG A 45 4.17 -4.00 10.14
CA ARG A 45 3.34 -2.84 9.81
C ARG A 45 2.78 -2.96 8.39
N ASN A 46 3.59 -3.41 7.44
CA ASN A 46 3.17 -3.66 6.06
C ASN A 46 2.09 -4.74 6.00
N VAL A 47 2.32 -5.88 6.66
CA VAL A 47 1.35 -6.99 6.72
C VAL A 47 0.06 -6.53 7.43
N SER A 48 0.18 -5.79 8.54
CA SER A 48 -0.99 -5.25 9.23
C SER A 48 -1.82 -4.32 8.33
N ALA A 49 -1.17 -3.39 7.63
CA ALA A 49 -1.82 -2.48 6.71
C ALA A 49 -2.48 -3.23 5.54
N LEU A 50 -1.81 -4.24 4.98
CA LEU A 50 -2.33 -5.06 3.88
C LEU A 50 -3.66 -5.73 4.26
N PHE A 51 -3.72 -6.38 5.41
CA PHE A 51 -4.94 -7.04 5.88
C PHE A 51 -6.07 -6.04 6.19
N LEU A 52 -5.76 -4.92 6.85
CA LEU A 52 -6.76 -3.90 7.18
C LEU A 52 -7.36 -3.25 5.92
N VAL A 53 -6.52 -2.92 4.93
CA VAL A 53 -6.98 -2.35 3.66
C VAL A 53 -7.80 -3.35 2.87
N ARG A 54 -7.42 -4.64 2.85
CA ARG A 54 -8.20 -5.69 2.19
C ARG A 54 -9.62 -5.77 2.75
N GLU A 55 -9.78 -5.83 4.07
CA GLU A 55 -11.11 -5.93 4.68
C GLU A 55 -11.94 -4.66 4.43
N TRP A 56 -11.30 -3.49 4.45
CA TRP A 56 -11.94 -2.22 4.08
C TRP A 56 -12.38 -2.17 2.60
N LEU A 57 -11.59 -2.72 1.67
CA LEU A 57 -11.95 -2.83 0.25
C LEU A 57 -13.10 -3.82 0.02
N LYS A 58 -13.11 -4.95 0.73
CA LYS A 58 -14.22 -5.93 0.68
C LYS A 58 -15.53 -5.32 1.17
N ALA A 59 -15.50 -4.55 2.25
CA ALA A 59 -16.70 -3.88 2.78
C ALA A 59 -17.35 -2.91 1.76
N GLN A 60 -16.57 -2.42 0.79
CA GLN A 60 -17.04 -1.58 -0.32
C GLN A 60 -17.38 -2.37 -1.60
N GLY A 61 -17.19 -3.70 -1.61
CA GLY A 61 -17.40 -4.54 -2.80
C GLY A 61 -16.37 -4.31 -3.92
N ARG A 62 -15.19 -3.77 -3.60
CA ARG A 62 -14.14 -3.43 -4.58
C ARG A 62 -13.24 -4.61 -4.94
N ILE A 63 -13.22 -5.62 -4.08
CA ILE A 63 -12.51 -6.89 -4.27
C ILE A 63 -13.41 -8.03 -3.75
N ALA A 64 -13.19 -9.23 -4.29
CA ALA A 64 -13.91 -10.45 -3.91
C ALA A 64 -13.39 -11.11 -2.63
#